data_AF-A0A3Q0INQ4-F1
#
_entry.id   AF-A0A3Q0INQ4-F1
#
_cell.length_a   1.000
_cell.length_b   1.000
_cell.length_c   1.000
_cell.angle_alpha   90.00
_cell.angle_beta   90.00
_cell.angle_gamma   90.00
#
_symmetry.space_group_name_H-M   'P 1'
#
loop_
_entity.id
_entity.type
_entity.pdbx_description
1 polymer ?
#
loop_
_entity_poly.entity_id
_entity_poly.type
_entity_poly.pdbx_seq_one_letter_code
_entity_poly.pdbx_strand_id
1 'polypeptide(L)'
;MFDSGLPAMNKLLNMKHWAVNGTAVALNGIFKAESANQVTSTVVVPLAQIKTPGSFAHFFHVISLPNDILTLLSCNLGVIKAILDSDLEDQFVTKLKFKLTEMFLNSKERTYKSSECKSMLQYVYTFQNLIQQGIDCVSNFLVSYLKRWNGLDYKQEILNLCEWFVFDSKLNLINDFLKPLHELLLTAEVDDKRLYIEMYGKLYVNLLMESDKIVNKNQRRMFLSACVKCDWMREEHLSRDMFSALSTFLLQQCSMTILYSPAHRDTLLCNTLDVCLKCLTAEDYYNKPLLMMIPKCLVFLPLFSHSLRNVSLVCFILDRYKQYQTSERLYGLYEEEFNLIDGYTEDYINFLWRGTGWSDRSKGEVLTNAPEEDALRGRYSVTQLDRSLHVRSHVAIVTLAHQIMKDLGVTKADLTDEVSTLFFTFSQHLRA
;
A
#
# COMPACT_ATOMS: atom_id res chain seq x y z
N MET A 1 -15.36 -11.02 14.73
CA MET A 1 -15.89 -10.78 13.36
C MET A 1 -14.82 -10.22 12.41
N PHE A 2 -13.53 -10.28 12.77
CA PHE A 2 -12.39 -9.92 11.91
C PHE A 2 -11.29 -10.97 12.06
N ASP A 3 -11.51 -12.20 11.59
CA ASP A 3 -10.42 -13.18 11.46
C ASP A 3 -10.56 -14.10 10.23
N SER A 4 -11.05 -13.54 9.13
CA SER A 4 -11.13 -14.28 7.85
C SER A 4 -10.36 -13.62 6.72
N GLY A 5 -9.54 -12.59 7.01
CA GLY A 5 -8.85 -11.79 6.00
C GLY A 5 -7.50 -12.37 5.55
N LEU A 6 -6.62 -12.72 6.49
CA LEU A 6 -5.25 -13.15 6.16
C LEU A 6 -5.18 -14.53 5.49
N PRO A 7 -5.89 -15.57 5.98
CA PRO A 7 -5.89 -16.88 5.31
C PRO A 7 -6.60 -16.84 3.96
N ALA A 8 -7.68 -16.05 3.82
CA ALA A 8 -8.39 -15.90 2.55
C ALA A 8 -7.58 -15.08 1.53
N MET A 9 -6.84 -14.06 1.97
CA MET A 9 -5.95 -13.28 1.12
C MET A 9 -4.73 -14.10 0.69
N ASN A 10 -4.16 -14.94 1.56
CA ASN A 10 -3.14 -15.93 1.19
C ASN A 10 -3.67 -17.03 0.27
N LYS A 11 -4.93 -17.46 0.42
CA LYS A 11 -5.57 -18.45 -0.47
C LYS A 11 -5.93 -17.84 -1.83
N LEU A 12 -6.38 -16.59 -1.88
CA LEU A 12 -6.62 -15.82 -3.11
C LEU A 12 -5.32 -15.43 -3.82
N LEU A 13 -4.27 -15.05 -3.07
CA LEU A 13 -2.95 -14.80 -3.62
C LEU A 13 -2.31 -16.08 -4.13
N ASN A 14 -2.40 -17.21 -3.41
CA ASN A 14 -1.92 -18.52 -3.90
C ASN A 14 -2.73 -19.05 -5.09
N MET A 15 -4.05 -18.83 -5.14
CA MET A 15 -4.87 -19.16 -6.33
C MET A 15 -4.54 -18.23 -7.51
N LYS A 16 -4.27 -16.95 -7.28
CA LYS A 16 -3.77 -16.02 -8.31
C LYS A 16 -2.34 -16.32 -8.75
N HIS A 17 -1.46 -16.71 -7.82
CA HIS A 17 -0.08 -17.12 -8.11
C HIS A 17 -0.07 -18.42 -8.92
N TRP A 18 -0.98 -19.36 -8.63
CA TRP A 18 -1.19 -20.57 -9.45
C TRP A 18 -1.79 -20.24 -10.83
N ALA A 19 -2.73 -19.29 -10.91
CA ALA A 19 -3.36 -18.88 -12.16
C ALA A 19 -2.51 -17.98 -13.08
N VAL A 20 -1.45 -17.34 -12.56
CA VAL A 20 -0.52 -16.49 -13.34
C VAL A 20 0.85 -17.16 -13.52
N ASN A 21 1.41 -17.80 -12.49
CA ASN A 21 2.72 -18.46 -12.57
C ASN A 21 2.61 -19.96 -12.84
N GLY A 22 1.58 -20.63 -12.32
CA GLY A 22 1.35 -22.06 -12.58
C GLY A 22 0.93 -22.33 -14.02
N THR A 23 0.07 -21.49 -14.60
CA THR A 23 -0.27 -21.52 -16.03
C THR A 23 0.91 -21.13 -16.91
N ALA A 24 1.61 -20.02 -16.67
CA ALA A 24 2.73 -19.63 -17.56
C ALA A 24 3.88 -20.66 -17.56
N VAL A 25 4.23 -21.24 -16.41
CA VAL A 25 5.29 -22.25 -16.31
C VAL A 25 4.83 -23.63 -16.83
N ALA A 26 3.60 -24.06 -16.53
CA ALA A 26 3.05 -25.31 -17.07
C ALA A 26 2.84 -25.20 -18.59
N LEU A 27 2.37 -24.05 -19.09
CA LEU A 27 2.23 -23.77 -20.51
C LEU A 27 3.59 -23.76 -21.21
N ASN A 28 4.63 -23.13 -20.63
CA ASN A 28 5.99 -23.19 -21.19
C ASN A 28 6.55 -24.62 -21.25
N GLY A 29 6.18 -25.49 -20.31
CA GLY A 29 6.52 -26.92 -20.34
C GLY A 29 5.78 -27.69 -21.44
N ILE A 30 4.49 -27.41 -21.63
CA ILE A 30 3.64 -28.02 -22.67
C ILE A 30 4.06 -27.56 -24.08
N PHE A 31 4.37 -26.27 -24.26
CA PHE A 31 4.77 -25.69 -25.55
C PHE A 31 6.12 -26.20 -26.07
N LYS A 32 7.04 -26.65 -25.21
CA LYS A 32 8.29 -27.30 -25.63
C LYS A 32 8.09 -28.73 -26.13
N ALA A 33 6.99 -29.39 -25.75
CA ALA A 33 6.71 -30.77 -26.14
C ALA A 33 5.95 -30.88 -27.47
N GLU A 34 5.16 -29.87 -27.85
CA GLU A 34 4.29 -29.90 -29.04
C GLU A 34 4.95 -29.35 -30.33
N SER A 35 6.12 -28.73 -30.25
CA SER A 35 6.84 -28.18 -31.42
C SER A 35 7.46 -29.24 -32.36
N ALA A 36 7.28 -30.53 -32.07
CA ALA A 36 7.89 -31.63 -32.83
C ALA A 36 7.03 -32.22 -33.96
N ASN A 37 5.77 -31.80 -34.16
CA ASN A 37 4.93 -32.33 -35.24
C ASN A 37 4.35 -31.22 -36.12
N GLN A 38 4.70 -31.24 -37.40
CA GLN A 38 4.40 -30.16 -38.35
C GLN A 38 3.46 -30.62 -39.48
N VAL A 39 2.55 -29.70 -39.83
CA VAL A 39 1.81 -29.47 -41.09
C VAL A 39 0.51 -30.27 -41.36
N THR A 40 -0.64 -29.58 -41.39
CA THR A 40 -1.44 -29.28 -42.61
C THR A 40 -2.74 -28.51 -42.28
N SER A 41 -3.01 -27.45 -43.05
CA SER A 41 -4.12 -26.47 -42.93
C SER A 41 -4.08 -25.57 -41.68
N THR A 42 -3.68 -24.30 -41.86
CA THR A 42 -3.69 -23.28 -40.80
C THR A 42 -5.12 -22.83 -40.52
N VAL A 43 -5.86 -23.65 -39.77
CA VAL A 43 -7.16 -23.27 -39.21
C VAL A 43 -6.91 -22.16 -38.19
N VAL A 44 -7.22 -20.93 -38.58
CA VAL A 44 -7.12 -19.76 -37.71
C VAL A 44 -8.36 -19.72 -36.82
N VAL A 45 -8.17 -19.78 -35.49
CA VAL A 45 -9.27 -19.81 -34.52
C VAL A 45 -9.46 -18.42 -33.92
N PRO A 46 -10.62 -17.76 -34.08
CA PRO A 46 -10.89 -16.49 -33.43
C PRO A 46 -10.81 -16.60 -31.91
N LEU A 47 -10.14 -15.64 -31.25
CA LEU A 47 -10.02 -15.61 -29.79
C LEU A 47 -11.39 -15.72 -29.07
N ALA A 48 -12.45 -15.14 -29.66
CA ALA A 48 -13.81 -15.20 -29.14
C ALA A 48 -14.39 -16.63 -29.06
N GLN A 49 -13.84 -17.59 -29.81
CA GLN A 49 -14.29 -18.99 -29.79
C GLN A 49 -13.64 -19.81 -28.66
N ILE A 50 -12.60 -19.28 -28.01
CA ILE A 50 -11.87 -19.97 -26.96
C ILE A 50 -12.51 -19.70 -25.61
N LYS A 51 -13.18 -20.72 -25.06
CA LYS A 51 -13.92 -20.62 -23.79
C LYS A 51 -13.17 -21.16 -22.59
N THR A 52 -12.13 -21.98 -22.79
CA THR A 52 -11.42 -22.66 -21.70
C THR A 52 -9.91 -22.45 -21.78
N PRO A 53 -9.19 -22.45 -20.64
CA PRO A 53 -7.73 -22.37 -20.63
C PRO A 53 -7.04 -23.53 -21.39
N GLY A 54 -7.60 -24.74 -21.34
CA GLY A 54 -7.05 -25.89 -22.06
C GLY A 54 -7.14 -25.71 -23.58
N SER A 55 -8.26 -25.20 -24.08
CA SER A 55 -8.40 -24.84 -25.50
C SER A 55 -7.45 -23.72 -25.91
N PHE A 56 -7.19 -22.74 -25.02
CA PHE A 56 -6.23 -21.67 -25.31
C PHE A 56 -4.82 -22.20 -25.51
N ALA A 57 -4.36 -23.12 -24.66
CA ALA A 57 -3.06 -23.76 -24.78
C ALA A 57 -2.92 -24.47 -26.13
N HIS A 58 -3.90 -25.30 -26.48
CA HIS A 58 -3.90 -26.09 -27.70
C HIS A 58 -3.93 -25.24 -28.98
N PHE A 59 -4.64 -24.10 -28.97
CA PHE A 59 -4.79 -23.23 -30.14
C PHE A 59 -3.84 -22.02 -30.13
N PHE A 60 -2.91 -21.91 -29.19
CA PHE A 60 -2.13 -20.69 -28.96
C PHE A 60 -1.49 -20.11 -30.23
N HIS A 61 -0.85 -20.98 -31.03
CA HIS A 61 -0.15 -20.63 -32.27
C HIS A 61 -1.09 -20.26 -33.43
N VAL A 62 -2.37 -20.65 -33.38
CA VAL A 62 -3.34 -20.44 -34.46
C VAL A 62 -4.45 -19.44 -34.11
N ILE A 63 -4.42 -18.86 -32.91
CA ILE A 63 -5.39 -17.83 -32.52
C ILE A 63 -5.25 -16.59 -33.40
N SER A 64 -6.31 -16.19 -34.10
CA SER A 64 -6.39 -14.83 -34.67
C SER A 64 -6.67 -13.82 -33.60
N LEU A 65 -5.92 -12.74 -33.65
CA LEU A 65 -6.15 -11.56 -32.84
C LEU A 65 -7.16 -10.64 -33.52
N PRO A 66 -7.94 -9.88 -32.75
CA PRO A 66 -8.77 -8.83 -33.30
C PRO A 66 -7.92 -7.77 -34.00
N ASN A 67 -8.47 -7.14 -35.05
CA ASN A 67 -7.80 -6.05 -35.77
C ASN A 67 -7.48 -4.84 -34.86
N ASP A 68 -8.32 -4.62 -33.84
CA ASP A 68 -8.06 -3.64 -32.78
C ASP A 68 -7.47 -4.34 -31.56
N ILE A 69 -6.16 -4.20 -31.38
CA ILE A 69 -5.41 -4.84 -30.29
C ILE A 69 -5.87 -4.38 -28.90
N LEU A 70 -6.52 -3.22 -28.79
CA LEU A 70 -7.01 -2.72 -27.51
C LEU A 70 -8.23 -3.50 -27.02
N THR A 71 -8.92 -4.23 -27.89
CA THR A 71 -9.96 -5.17 -27.47
C THR A 71 -9.40 -6.31 -26.63
N LEU A 72 -8.08 -6.54 -26.61
CA LEU A 72 -7.46 -7.50 -25.70
C LEU A 72 -7.60 -7.07 -24.23
N LEU A 73 -7.74 -5.77 -23.95
CA LEU A 73 -7.94 -5.26 -22.59
C LEU A 73 -9.24 -5.79 -21.94
N SER A 74 -10.23 -6.20 -22.73
CA SER A 74 -11.49 -6.78 -22.22
C SER A 74 -11.44 -8.31 -22.11
N CYS A 75 -10.36 -8.96 -22.54
CA CYS A 75 -10.25 -10.42 -22.61
C CYS A 75 -8.94 -10.92 -21.97
N ASN A 76 -9.02 -11.53 -20.79
CA ASN A 76 -7.87 -12.08 -20.05
C ASN A 76 -6.99 -13.05 -20.88
N LEU A 77 -7.59 -13.85 -21.77
CA LEU A 77 -6.83 -14.75 -22.65
C LEU A 77 -6.07 -13.98 -23.73
N GLY A 78 -6.66 -12.90 -24.25
CA GLY A 78 -6.00 -12.00 -25.19
C GLY A 78 -4.79 -11.31 -24.57
N VAL A 79 -4.92 -10.91 -23.31
CA VAL A 79 -3.82 -10.36 -22.49
C VAL A 79 -2.67 -11.35 -22.38
N ILE A 80 -2.96 -12.62 -22.04
CA ILE A 80 -1.95 -13.67 -21.95
C ILE A 80 -1.22 -13.85 -23.29
N LYS A 81 -1.95 -13.78 -24.42
CA LYS A 81 -1.32 -13.85 -25.75
C LYS A 81 -0.39 -12.65 -26.01
N ALA A 82 -0.82 -11.42 -25.70
CA ALA A 82 0.01 -10.23 -25.86
C ALA A 82 1.28 -10.24 -24.99
N ILE A 83 1.20 -10.87 -23.81
CA ILE A 83 2.35 -11.08 -22.90
C ILE A 83 3.40 -12.00 -23.51
N LEU A 84 2.96 -13.04 -24.24
CA LEU A 84 3.84 -14.09 -24.74
C LEU A 84 4.47 -13.77 -26.10
N ASP A 85 4.04 -12.69 -26.76
CA ASP A 85 4.48 -12.30 -28.11
C ASP A 85 4.99 -10.85 -28.12
N SER A 86 6.31 -10.68 -28.33
CA SER A 86 6.97 -9.38 -28.28
C SER A 86 6.51 -8.40 -29.36
N ASP A 87 6.12 -8.90 -30.54
CA ASP A 87 5.68 -8.03 -31.63
C ASP A 87 4.30 -7.43 -31.33
N LEU A 88 3.48 -8.18 -30.58
CA LEU A 88 2.20 -7.70 -30.07
C LEU A 88 2.37 -6.73 -28.92
N GLU A 89 3.37 -6.94 -28.06
CA GLU A 89 3.71 -6.05 -26.95
C GLU A 89 3.92 -4.62 -27.45
N ASP A 90 4.79 -4.43 -28.46
CA ASP A 90 5.11 -3.11 -29.02
C ASP A 90 3.90 -2.46 -29.71
N GLN A 91 3.15 -3.24 -30.50
CA GLN A 91 1.93 -2.77 -31.15
C GLN A 91 0.87 -2.34 -30.13
N PHE A 92 0.74 -3.10 -29.05
CA PHE A 92 -0.20 -2.84 -27.97
C PHE A 92 0.16 -1.55 -27.23
N VAL A 93 1.43 -1.40 -26.81
CA VAL A 93 1.91 -0.19 -26.12
C VAL A 93 1.72 1.04 -27.01
N THR A 94 2.04 0.93 -28.30
CA THR A 94 1.90 2.04 -29.26
C THR A 94 0.44 2.45 -29.45
N LYS A 95 -0.47 1.50 -29.69
CA LYS A 95 -1.91 1.79 -29.84
C LYS A 95 -2.52 2.31 -28.54
N LEU A 96 -2.11 1.78 -27.39
CA LEU A 96 -2.58 2.24 -26.08
C LEU A 96 -2.14 3.67 -25.81
N LYS A 97 -0.87 3.99 -26.05
CA LYS A 97 -0.33 5.35 -25.92
C LYS A 97 -1.10 6.34 -26.79
N PHE A 98 -1.31 5.99 -28.07
CA PHE A 98 -2.08 6.81 -28.99
C PHE A 98 -3.49 7.04 -28.47
N LYS A 99 -4.19 5.98 -28.05
CA LYS A 99 -5.58 6.08 -27.60
C LYS A 99 -5.73 6.91 -26.32
N LEU A 100 -4.87 6.71 -25.32
CA LEU A 100 -4.87 7.53 -24.09
C LEU A 100 -4.59 9.00 -24.40
N THR A 101 -3.61 9.27 -25.25
CA THR A 101 -3.27 10.63 -25.68
C THR A 101 -4.43 11.27 -26.42
N GLU A 102 -5.05 10.57 -27.36
CA GLU A 102 -6.17 11.07 -28.14
C GLU A 102 -7.40 11.35 -27.27
N MET A 103 -7.77 10.40 -26.40
CA MET A 103 -8.97 10.48 -25.58
C MET A 103 -8.90 11.54 -24.47
N PHE A 104 -7.72 11.71 -23.86
CA PHE A 104 -7.58 12.55 -22.67
C PHE A 104 -6.70 13.77 -22.91
N LEU A 105 -5.61 13.64 -23.67
CA LEU A 105 -4.65 14.72 -23.90
C LEU A 105 -5.06 15.68 -25.02
N ASN A 106 -5.48 15.13 -26.16
CA ASN A 106 -5.74 15.90 -27.37
C ASN A 106 -7.23 16.14 -27.65
N SER A 107 -8.14 15.57 -26.85
CA SER A 107 -9.56 15.66 -27.13
C SER A 107 -10.01 17.12 -27.11
N LYS A 108 -10.46 17.62 -28.26
CA LYS A 108 -11.36 18.78 -28.28
C LYS A 108 -12.62 18.36 -27.54
N GLU A 109 -13.15 19.23 -26.68
CA GLU A 109 -14.33 18.94 -25.88
C GLU A 109 -15.41 18.24 -26.73
N ARG A 110 -15.84 17.02 -26.33
CA ARG A 110 -16.93 16.19 -26.90
C ARG A 110 -16.60 15.08 -27.91
N THR A 111 -15.34 14.72 -28.19
CA THR A 111 -15.08 13.57 -29.09
C THR A 111 -15.47 12.22 -28.46
N TYR A 112 -15.29 12.06 -27.15
CA TYR A 112 -15.51 10.80 -26.42
C TYR A 112 -16.54 10.96 -25.32
N LYS A 113 -17.38 9.94 -25.11
CA LYS A 113 -18.33 9.93 -23.99
C LYS A 113 -17.60 9.66 -22.68
N SER A 114 -18.04 10.30 -21.59
CA SER A 114 -17.44 10.08 -20.26
C SER A 114 -17.44 8.60 -19.84
N SER A 115 -18.49 7.85 -20.16
CA SER A 115 -18.57 6.41 -19.90
C SER A 115 -17.52 5.59 -20.65
N GLU A 116 -17.16 5.99 -21.87
CA GLU A 116 -16.13 5.33 -22.67
C GLU A 116 -14.74 5.61 -22.09
N CYS A 117 -14.46 6.85 -21.71
CA CYS A 117 -13.24 7.24 -21.01
C CYS A 117 -13.06 6.46 -19.71
N LYS A 118 -14.10 6.42 -18.87
CA LYS A 118 -14.11 5.66 -17.61
C LYS A 118 -13.86 4.16 -17.86
N SER A 119 -14.54 3.57 -18.84
CA SER A 119 -14.36 2.15 -19.18
C SER A 119 -12.94 1.85 -19.65
N MET A 120 -12.37 2.71 -20.49
CA MET A 120 -10.99 2.59 -20.97
C MET A 120 -9.98 2.58 -19.82
N LEU A 121 -10.07 3.54 -18.89
CA LEU A 121 -9.18 3.61 -17.73
C LEU A 121 -9.35 2.36 -16.83
N GLN A 122 -10.59 1.91 -16.62
CA GLN A 122 -10.86 0.70 -15.84
C GLN A 122 -10.29 -0.57 -16.47
N TYR A 123 -10.36 -0.68 -17.80
CA TYR A 123 -9.78 -1.80 -18.53
C TYR A 123 -8.24 -1.80 -18.42
N VAL A 124 -7.61 -0.63 -18.55
CA VAL A 124 -6.16 -0.49 -18.36
C VAL A 124 -5.75 -0.86 -16.93
N TYR A 125 -6.49 -0.39 -15.92
CA TYR A 125 -6.22 -0.76 -14.53
C TYR A 125 -6.38 -2.25 -14.28
N THR A 126 -7.46 -2.85 -14.79
CA THR A 126 -7.71 -4.29 -14.66
C THR A 126 -6.57 -5.09 -15.29
N PHE A 127 -6.08 -4.63 -16.44
CA PHE A 127 -4.94 -5.20 -17.12
C PHE A 127 -3.64 -5.08 -16.28
N GLN A 128 -3.30 -3.89 -15.78
CA GLN A 128 -2.13 -3.68 -14.90
C GLN A 128 -2.19 -4.55 -13.63
N ASN A 129 -3.37 -4.69 -13.04
CA ASN A 129 -3.59 -5.53 -11.86
C ASN A 129 -3.51 -7.04 -12.18
N LEU A 130 -3.90 -7.45 -13.39
CA LEU A 130 -3.79 -8.84 -13.86
C LEU A 130 -2.33 -9.23 -14.07
N ILE A 131 -1.56 -8.38 -14.77
CA ILE A 131 -0.13 -8.60 -14.98
C ILE A 131 0.70 -8.26 -13.73
N GLN A 132 0.07 -7.58 -12.77
CA GLN A 132 0.67 -7.12 -11.53
C GLN A 132 1.98 -6.35 -11.80
N GLN A 133 1.90 -5.41 -12.72
CA GLN A 133 3.02 -4.62 -13.22
C GLN A 133 2.50 -3.32 -13.85
N GLY A 134 3.27 -2.23 -13.70
CA GLY A 134 3.02 -0.97 -14.37
C GLY A 134 3.38 -0.96 -15.85
N ILE A 135 2.72 -0.10 -16.64
CA ILE A 135 2.98 0.05 -18.09
C ILE A 135 3.60 1.42 -18.31
N ASP A 136 4.70 1.46 -19.06
CA ASP A 136 5.45 2.70 -19.27
C ASP A 136 4.61 3.78 -19.98
N CYS A 137 3.86 3.42 -21.03
CA CYS A 137 3.03 4.40 -21.73
C CYS A 137 1.88 4.97 -20.88
N VAL A 138 1.39 4.21 -19.89
CA VAL A 138 0.38 4.68 -18.92
C VAL A 138 1.02 5.66 -17.95
N SER A 139 2.22 5.39 -17.47
CA SER A 139 2.96 6.28 -16.57
C SER A 139 3.31 7.61 -17.25
N ASN A 140 3.75 7.57 -18.51
CA ASN A 140 3.98 8.76 -19.33
C ASN A 140 2.69 9.56 -19.59
N PHE A 141 1.57 8.86 -19.81
CA PHE A 141 0.25 9.48 -19.87
C PHE A 141 -0.09 10.18 -18.55
N LEU A 142 0.08 9.52 -17.39
CA LEU A 142 -0.20 10.08 -16.08
C LEU A 142 0.63 11.33 -15.80
N VAL A 143 1.94 11.32 -16.05
CA VAL A 143 2.81 12.50 -15.89
C VAL A 143 2.29 13.69 -16.71
N SER A 144 1.81 13.45 -17.93
CA SER A 144 1.27 14.49 -18.81
C SER A 144 -0.14 14.94 -18.37
N TYR A 145 -0.95 14.02 -17.90
CA TYR A 145 -2.35 14.26 -17.53
C TYR A 145 -2.46 14.97 -16.17
N LEU A 146 -1.71 14.53 -15.16
CA LEU A 146 -1.74 15.07 -13.80
C LEU A 146 -1.38 16.56 -13.75
N LYS A 147 -0.50 17.05 -14.63
CA LYS A 147 -0.11 18.47 -14.73
C LYS A 147 -1.27 19.42 -15.05
N ARG A 148 -2.39 18.90 -15.55
CA ARG A 148 -3.59 19.66 -15.94
C ARG A 148 -4.88 19.05 -15.41
N TRP A 149 -4.78 18.01 -14.59
CA TRP A 149 -5.93 17.33 -14.02
C TRP A 149 -6.46 18.13 -12.85
N ASN A 150 -7.77 18.37 -12.84
CA ASN A 150 -8.47 19.14 -11.80
C ASN A 150 -8.76 18.32 -10.52
N GLY A 151 -8.39 17.03 -10.51
CA GLY A 151 -8.68 16.12 -9.40
C GLY A 151 -10.11 15.60 -9.35
N LEU A 152 -11.02 15.98 -10.26
CA LEU A 152 -12.43 15.58 -10.23
C LEU A 152 -12.75 14.50 -11.26
N ASP A 153 -12.33 14.71 -12.51
CA ASP A 153 -12.68 13.81 -13.62
C ASP A 153 -12.02 12.45 -13.46
N TYR A 154 -12.81 11.38 -13.46
CA TYR A 154 -12.34 9.99 -13.36
C TYR A 154 -11.43 9.72 -12.14
N LYS A 155 -11.64 10.44 -11.03
CA LYS A 155 -10.76 10.41 -9.85
C LYS A 155 -10.39 9.02 -9.40
N GLN A 156 -11.37 8.14 -9.19
CA GLN A 156 -11.09 6.78 -8.74
C GLN A 156 -10.25 6.02 -9.76
N GLU A 157 -10.57 6.14 -11.05
CA GLU A 157 -9.87 5.43 -12.11
C GLU A 157 -8.44 5.93 -12.30
N ILE A 158 -8.20 7.25 -12.20
CA ILE A 158 -6.86 7.83 -12.26
C ILE A 158 -6.03 7.40 -11.05
N LEU A 159 -6.58 7.48 -9.84
CA LEU A 159 -5.88 7.03 -8.63
C LEU A 159 -5.57 5.53 -8.69
N ASN A 160 -6.47 4.71 -9.24
CA ASN A 160 -6.20 3.28 -9.45
C ASN A 160 -5.00 3.05 -10.39
N LEU A 161 -4.87 3.83 -11.48
CA LEU A 161 -3.71 3.74 -12.38
C LEU A 161 -2.42 4.21 -11.70
N CYS A 162 -2.50 5.23 -10.83
CA CYS A 162 -1.39 5.72 -10.03
C CYS A 162 -0.81 4.65 -9.08
N GLU A 163 -1.60 3.64 -8.68
CA GLU A 163 -1.11 2.50 -7.88
C GLU A 163 -0.02 1.68 -8.59
N TRP A 164 0.07 1.76 -9.92
CA TRP A 164 1.00 1.00 -10.77
C TRP A 164 1.96 1.92 -11.55
N PHE A 165 2.30 3.06 -10.96
CA PHE A 165 3.17 4.05 -11.60
C PHE A 165 4.61 3.52 -11.77
N VAL A 166 5.15 3.68 -12.98
CA VAL A 166 6.52 3.29 -13.35
C VAL A 166 7.40 4.52 -13.48
N PHE A 167 8.61 4.45 -12.95
CA PHE A 167 9.61 5.51 -13.01
C PHE A 167 11.02 4.95 -13.04
N ASP A 168 11.92 5.72 -13.62
CA ASP A 168 13.35 5.43 -13.80
C ASP A 168 14.22 6.00 -12.66
N SER A 169 13.83 7.13 -12.09
CA SER A 169 14.62 7.86 -11.09
C SER A 169 13.79 8.44 -9.96
N LYS A 170 14.44 8.69 -8.82
CA LYS A 170 13.84 9.33 -7.64
C LYS A 170 13.31 10.73 -7.97
N LEU A 171 14.03 11.46 -8.82
CA LEU A 171 13.65 12.80 -9.23
C LEU A 171 12.34 12.79 -10.03
N ASN A 172 12.20 11.85 -10.97
CA ASN A 172 10.99 11.72 -11.79
C ASN A 172 9.79 11.28 -10.95
N LEU A 173 10.00 10.35 -10.01
CA LEU A 173 8.96 9.98 -9.05
C LEU A 173 8.46 11.20 -8.26
N ILE A 174 9.36 11.98 -7.68
CA ILE A 174 8.99 13.10 -6.81
C ILE A 174 8.38 14.25 -7.61
N ASN A 175 9.08 14.74 -8.64
CA ASN A 175 8.74 15.99 -9.31
C ASN A 175 7.60 15.84 -10.31
N ASP A 176 7.61 14.76 -11.10
CA ASP A 176 6.66 14.60 -12.19
C ASP A 176 5.37 13.88 -11.77
N PHE A 177 5.39 13.18 -10.64
CA PHE A 177 4.26 12.35 -10.20
C PHE A 177 3.75 12.70 -8.80
N LEU A 178 4.59 12.58 -7.76
CA LEU A 178 4.14 12.77 -6.38
C LEU A 178 3.78 14.22 -6.07
N LYS A 179 4.53 15.20 -6.60
CA LYS A 179 4.27 16.63 -6.34
C LYS A 179 2.92 17.11 -6.90
N PRO A 180 2.54 16.83 -8.17
CA PRO A 180 1.19 17.16 -8.65
C PRO A 180 0.06 16.56 -7.81
N LEU A 181 0.23 15.31 -7.35
CA LEU A 181 -0.76 14.64 -6.49
C LEU A 181 -0.84 15.26 -5.09
N HIS A 182 0.29 15.75 -4.56
CA HIS A 182 0.30 16.51 -3.30
C HIS A 182 -0.51 17.79 -3.37
N GLU A 183 -0.38 18.56 -4.45
CA GLU A 183 -1.12 19.81 -4.63
C GLU A 183 -2.65 19.55 -4.65
N LEU A 184 -3.07 18.47 -5.29
CA LEU A 184 -4.46 18.02 -5.27
C LEU A 184 -4.90 17.54 -3.88
N LEU A 185 -4.06 16.76 -3.18
CA LEU A 185 -4.35 16.27 -1.82
C LEU A 185 -4.60 17.41 -0.83
N LEU A 186 -3.84 18.50 -0.90
CA LEU A 186 -3.98 19.65 0.00
C LEU A 186 -5.34 20.33 -0.12
N THR A 187 -5.91 20.36 -1.32
CA THR A 187 -7.19 21.02 -1.62
C THR A 187 -8.38 20.06 -1.57
N ALA A 188 -8.14 18.76 -1.50
CA ALA A 188 -9.16 17.73 -1.51
C ALA A 188 -10.01 17.67 -0.23
N GLU A 189 -11.24 17.19 -0.39
CA GLU A 189 -12.13 16.85 0.72
C GLU A 189 -11.59 15.66 1.53
N VAL A 190 -12.14 15.43 2.72
CA VAL A 190 -11.63 14.42 3.65
C VAL A 190 -11.76 13.00 3.09
N ASP A 191 -12.86 12.68 2.42
CA ASP A 191 -13.03 11.36 1.82
C ASP A 191 -12.07 11.14 0.65
N ASP A 192 -11.83 12.18 -0.15
CA ASP A 192 -10.82 12.14 -1.22
C ASP A 192 -9.41 11.97 -0.67
N LYS A 193 -9.05 12.70 0.40
CA LYS A 193 -7.77 12.58 1.10
C LYS A 193 -7.49 11.13 1.52
N ARG A 194 -8.52 10.39 1.93
CA ARG A 194 -8.38 8.96 2.25
C ARG A 194 -8.02 8.13 1.02
N LEU A 195 -8.63 8.42 -0.13
CA LEU A 195 -8.31 7.75 -1.40
C LEU A 195 -6.87 8.00 -1.83
N TYR A 196 -6.36 9.23 -1.71
CA TYR A 196 -4.96 9.54 -1.99
C TYR A 196 -4.00 8.78 -1.06
N ILE A 197 -4.27 8.77 0.25
CA ILE A 197 -3.47 8.02 1.24
C ILE A 197 -3.47 6.51 0.91
N GLU A 198 -4.63 5.95 0.57
CA GLU A 198 -4.74 4.55 0.17
C GLU A 198 -3.97 4.26 -1.12
N MET A 199 -4.06 5.14 -2.12
CA MET A 199 -3.33 5.03 -3.37
C MET A 199 -1.81 5.04 -3.13
N TYR A 200 -1.29 5.95 -2.30
CA TYR A 200 0.15 5.97 -1.97
C TYR A 200 0.60 4.67 -1.29
N GLY A 201 -0.22 4.14 -0.38
CA GLY A 201 0.04 2.84 0.26
C GLY A 201 0.09 1.69 -0.75
N LYS A 202 -0.87 1.64 -1.69
CA LYS A 202 -0.89 0.62 -2.73
C LYS A 202 0.26 0.76 -3.71
N LEU A 203 0.64 1.99 -4.08
CA LEU A 203 1.85 2.24 -4.87
C LEU A 203 3.09 1.65 -4.18
N TYR A 204 3.25 1.93 -2.88
CA TYR A 204 4.37 1.38 -2.09
C TYR A 204 4.39 -0.16 -2.14
N VAL A 205 3.26 -0.80 -1.85
CA VAL A 205 3.12 -2.27 -1.83
C VAL A 205 3.34 -2.88 -3.23
N ASN A 206 2.81 -2.25 -4.28
CA ASN A 206 2.96 -2.73 -5.65
C ASN A 206 4.41 -2.64 -6.13
N LEU A 207 5.14 -1.58 -5.75
CA LEU A 207 6.57 -1.45 -6.04
C LEU A 207 7.40 -2.49 -5.28
N LEU A 208 7.05 -2.80 -4.02
CA LEU A 208 7.71 -3.90 -3.28
C LEU A 208 7.53 -5.23 -4.00
N MET A 209 6.30 -5.56 -4.36
CA MET A 209 5.97 -6.76 -5.10
C MET A 209 6.70 -6.83 -6.45
N GLU A 210 6.74 -5.72 -7.19
CA GLU A 210 7.43 -5.67 -8.47
C GLU A 210 8.96 -5.85 -8.31
N SER A 211 9.55 -5.19 -7.32
CA SER A 211 10.97 -5.36 -7.00
C SER A 211 11.32 -6.80 -6.60
N ASP A 212 10.43 -7.49 -5.87
CA ASP A 212 10.57 -8.91 -5.54
C ASP A 212 10.58 -9.79 -6.80
N LYS A 213 9.64 -9.59 -7.72
CA LYS A 213 9.58 -10.34 -8.98
C LYS A 213 10.85 -10.17 -9.81
N ILE A 214 11.41 -8.98 -9.84
CA ILE A 214 12.62 -8.70 -10.64
C ILE A 214 13.83 -9.38 -10.00
N VAL A 215 14.06 -9.16 -8.70
CA VAL A 215 15.26 -9.64 -8.01
C VAL A 215 15.22 -11.16 -7.80
N ASN A 216 14.11 -11.69 -7.31
CA ASN A 216 14.04 -13.09 -6.87
C ASN A 216 13.58 -14.05 -7.98
N LYS A 217 12.79 -13.57 -8.96
CA LYS A 217 12.21 -14.43 -10.01
C LYS A 217 12.85 -14.22 -11.38
N ASN A 218 13.82 -13.30 -11.51
CA ASN A 218 14.42 -12.90 -12.79
C ASN A 218 13.37 -12.65 -13.88
N GLN A 219 12.21 -12.13 -13.48
CA GLN A 219 11.07 -12.00 -14.38
C GLN A 219 11.36 -10.86 -15.38
N ARG A 220 11.20 -11.14 -16.68
CA ARG A 220 11.22 -10.10 -17.71
C ARG A 220 10.08 -9.12 -17.42
N ARG A 221 10.39 -7.83 -17.42
CA ARG A 221 9.38 -6.78 -17.33
C ARG A 221 8.74 -6.59 -18.70
N MET A 222 7.46 -6.89 -18.77
CA MET A 222 6.67 -6.78 -20.00
C MET A 222 6.11 -5.36 -20.10
N PHE A 223 5.90 -4.86 -21.31
CA PHE A 223 5.33 -3.53 -21.57
C PHE A 223 6.14 -2.36 -21.01
N LEU A 224 7.45 -2.56 -20.80
CA LEU A 224 8.39 -1.49 -20.50
C LEU A 224 9.24 -1.18 -21.71
N SER A 225 9.32 0.10 -22.04
CA SER A 225 10.26 0.58 -23.05
C SER A 225 11.70 0.23 -22.66
N ALA A 226 12.53 -0.10 -23.65
CA ALA A 226 13.97 -0.27 -23.47
C ALA A 226 14.66 0.94 -22.83
N CYS A 227 14.01 2.11 -22.85
CA CYS A 227 14.50 3.34 -22.24
C CYS A 227 14.37 3.36 -20.71
N VAL A 228 13.49 2.55 -20.10
CA VAL A 228 13.24 2.58 -18.65
C VAL A 228 14.20 1.63 -17.94
N LYS A 229 15.35 2.16 -17.54
CA LYS A 229 16.35 1.47 -16.73
C LYS A 229 15.96 1.58 -15.25
N CYS A 230 15.15 0.65 -14.74
CA CYS A 230 14.87 0.58 -13.29
C CYS A 230 15.99 -0.13 -12.54
N ASP A 231 17.21 0.36 -12.70
CA ASP A 231 18.41 -0.19 -12.07
C ASP A 231 18.26 -0.14 -10.53
N TRP A 232 17.52 0.86 -10.02
CA TRP A 232 17.19 1.01 -8.62
C TRP A 232 16.43 -0.18 -8.01
N MET A 233 15.72 -0.99 -8.81
CA MET A 233 15.03 -2.18 -8.31
C MET A 233 15.96 -3.38 -8.13
N ARG A 234 17.13 -3.39 -8.80
CA ARG A 234 18.10 -4.50 -8.77
C ARG A 234 19.16 -4.28 -7.70
N GLU A 235 19.56 -3.04 -7.51
CA GLU A 235 20.59 -2.67 -6.56
C GLU A 235 19.97 -2.35 -5.20
N GLU A 236 20.35 -3.12 -4.18
CA GLU A 236 19.74 -3.05 -2.84
C GLU A 236 19.82 -1.64 -2.22
N HIS A 237 20.97 -0.98 -2.34
CA HIS A 237 21.16 0.36 -1.78
C HIS A 237 20.29 1.42 -2.48
N LEU A 238 20.20 1.40 -3.82
CA LEU A 238 19.31 2.28 -4.58
C LEU A 238 17.84 2.00 -4.29
N SER A 239 17.49 0.73 -4.12
CA SER A 239 16.14 0.30 -3.74
C SER A 239 15.74 0.88 -2.40
N ARG A 240 16.62 0.75 -1.40
CA ARG A 240 16.42 1.32 -0.06
C ARG A 240 16.27 2.83 -0.10
N ASP A 241 17.12 3.54 -0.83
CA ASP A 241 17.05 5.00 -0.96
C ASP A 241 15.74 5.46 -1.61
N MET A 242 15.23 4.68 -2.58
CA MET A 242 13.94 4.93 -3.23
C MET A 242 12.76 4.70 -2.27
N PHE A 243 12.72 3.55 -1.60
CA PHE A 243 11.65 3.23 -0.65
C PHE A 243 11.66 4.17 0.55
N SER A 244 12.84 4.56 1.03
CA SER A 244 12.99 5.60 2.07
C SER A 244 12.43 6.95 1.62
N ALA A 245 12.71 7.36 0.39
CA ALA A 245 12.15 8.60 -0.16
C ALA A 245 10.62 8.55 -0.28
N LEU A 246 10.08 7.43 -0.78
CA LEU A 246 8.65 7.24 -0.95
C LEU A 246 7.92 7.15 0.40
N SER A 247 8.47 6.43 1.37
CA SER A 247 7.90 6.30 2.71
C SER A 247 7.92 7.65 3.44
N THR A 248 9.03 8.38 3.38
CA THR A 248 9.14 9.74 3.93
C THR A 248 8.09 10.67 3.32
N PHE A 249 7.95 10.66 1.98
CA PHE A 249 6.93 11.45 1.31
C PHE A 249 5.52 11.06 1.77
N LEU A 250 5.17 9.78 1.72
CA LEU A 250 3.86 9.26 2.13
C LEU A 250 3.51 9.70 3.55
N LEU A 251 4.44 9.50 4.49
CA LEU A 251 4.23 9.78 5.89
C LEU A 251 4.12 11.29 6.15
N GLN A 252 4.93 12.10 5.47
CA GLN A 252 4.80 13.55 5.51
C GLN A 252 3.41 14.00 5.00
N GLN A 253 2.93 13.42 3.89
CA GLN A 253 1.61 13.74 3.37
C GLN A 253 0.48 13.37 4.33
N CYS A 254 0.59 12.20 4.98
CA CYS A 254 -0.38 11.78 5.99
C CYS A 254 -0.38 12.73 7.19
N SER A 255 0.79 13.09 7.71
CA SER A 255 0.94 14.04 8.82
C SER A 255 0.32 15.40 8.49
N MET A 256 0.63 15.97 7.31
CA MET A 256 0.05 17.25 6.89
C MET A 256 -1.46 17.17 6.71
N THR A 257 -1.96 16.08 6.13
CA THR A 257 -3.40 15.87 5.90
C THR A 257 -4.18 15.84 7.21
N ILE A 258 -3.65 15.15 8.23
CA ILE A 258 -4.25 15.09 9.57
C ILE A 258 -4.22 16.47 10.24
N LEU A 259 -3.11 17.21 10.10
CA LEU A 259 -2.96 18.55 10.67
C LEU A 259 -3.95 19.56 10.08
N TYR A 260 -4.13 19.55 8.75
CA TYR A 260 -5.05 20.47 8.05
C TYR A 260 -6.53 20.06 8.12
N SER A 261 -6.87 18.94 8.77
CA SER A 261 -8.26 18.46 8.85
C SER A 261 -8.63 18.03 10.27
N PRO A 262 -8.55 18.94 11.26
CA PRO A 262 -8.70 18.62 12.68
C PRO A 262 -10.08 18.01 13.03
N ALA A 263 -11.14 18.42 12.33
CA ALA A 263 -12.49 17.88 12.54
C ALA A 263 -12.60 16.37 12.20
N HIS A 264 -11.71 15.85 11.37
CA HIS A 264 -11.71 14.45 10.91
C HIS A 264 -10.40 13.74 11.28
N ARG A 265 -9.68 14.26 12.28
CA ARG A 265 -8.37 13.79 12.72
C ARG A 265 -8.37 12.28 12.99
N ASP A 266 -9.31 11.79 13.80
CA ASP A 266 -9.35 10.38 14.22
C ASP A 266 -9.57 9.42 13.04
N THR A 267 -10.43 9.80 12.08
CA THR A 267 -10.71 9.01 10.88
C THR A 267 -9.50 8.96 9.94
N LEU A 268 -8.85 10.11 9.70
CA LEU A 268 -7.67 10.19 8.85
C LEU A 268 -6.46 9.50 9.49
N LEU A 269 -6.32 9.61 10.81
CA LEU A 269 -5.29 8.92 11.59
C LEU A 269 -5.48 7.40 11.51
N CYS A 270 -6.70 6.90 11.69
CA CYS A 270 -7.01 5.48 11.54
C CYS A 270 -6.64 4.97 10.13
N ASN A 271 -7.06 5.69 9.09
CA ASN A 271 -6.77 5.34 7.70
C ASN A 271 -5.26 5.32 7.42
N THR A 272 -4.53 6.30 7.96
CA THR A 272 -3.07 6.40 7.84
C THR A 272 -2.38 5.22 8.51
N LEU A 273 -2.74 4.90 9.75
CA LEU A 273 -2.14 3.80 10.50
C LEU A 273 -2.44 2.44 9.85
N ASP A 274 -3.65 2.24 9.32
CA ASP A 274 -3.99 1.05 8.53
C ASP A 274 -3.08 0.91 7.30
N VAL A 275 -2.83 2.02 6.59
CA VAL A 275 -1.93 2.01 5.42
C VAL A 275 -0.49 1.72 5.83
N CYS A 276 0.00 2.32 6.91
CA CYS A 276 1.34 2.06 7.43
C CYS A 276 1.49 0.57 7.79
N LEU A 277 0.52 0.00 8.51
CA LEU A 277 0.54 -1.42 8.88
C LEU A 277 0.52 -2.34 7.65
N LYS A 278 -0.24 -2.00 6.60
CA LYS A 278 -0.23 -2.73 5.32
C LYS A 278 1.15 -2.68 4.65
N CYS A 279 1.79 -1.52 4.66
CA CYS A 279 3.13 -1.35 4.08
C CYS A 279 4.17 -2.18 4.85
N LEU A 280 4.19 -2.10 6.18
CA LEU A 280 5.08 -2.90 7.04
C LEU A 280 4.85 -4.41 6.83
N THR A 281 3.58 -4.83 6.75
CA THR A 281 3.24 -6.24 6.47
C THR A 281 3.76 -6.70 5.11
N ALA A 282 3.72 -5.82 4.09
CA ALA A 282 4.27 -6.12 2.78
C ALA A 282 5.80 -6.19 2.78
N GLU A 283 6.49 -5.33 3.53
CA GLU A 283 7.95 -5.37 3.69
C GLU A 283 8.41 -6.74 4.20
N ASP A 284 7.72 -7.27 5.21
CA ASP A 284 7.97 -8.61 5.74
C ASP A 284 7.65 -9.71 4.75
N TYR A 285 6.49 -9.62 4.10
CA TYR A 285 6.05 -10.64 3.16
C TYR A 285 7.03 -10.79 1.99
N TYR A 286 7.54 -9.67 1.47
CA TYR A 286 8.55 -9.66 0.40
C TYR A 286 9.99 -9.75 0.93
N ASN A 287 10.15 -9.90 2.25
CA ASN A 287 11.43 -10.08 2.94
C ASN A 287 12.49 -9.05 2.52
N LYS A 288 12.07 -7.78 2.43
CA LYS A 288 12.93 -6.67 2.02
C LYS A 288 13.60 -6.05 3.25
N PRO A 289 14.91 -5.70 3.18
CA PRO A 289 15.62 -5.06 4.29
C PRO A 289 15.28 -3.56 4.33
N LEU A 290 14.00 -3.26 4.52
CA LEU A 290 13.44 -1.92 4.56
C LEU A 290 12.82 -1.69 5.93
N LEU A 291 12.83 -0.44 6.36
CA LEU A 291 12.19 -0.01 7.59
C LEU A 291 11.43 1.29 7.33
N MET A 292 10.12 1.19 7.07
CA MET A 292 9.26 2.37 7.06
C MET A 292 9.13 2.91 8.49
N MET A 293 9.73 4.07 8.77
CA MET A 293 9.68 4.71 10.09
C MET A 293 8.53 5.69 10.23
N ILE A 294 7.54 5.36 11.05
CA ILE A 294 6.42 6.27 11.32
C ILE A 294 6.90 7.49 12.12
N PRO A 295 6.53 8.73 11.72
CA PRO A 295 6.92 9.94 12.43
C PRO A 295 6.32 10.02 13.83
N LYS A 296 7.04 10.67 14.76
CA LYS A 296 6.60 10.93 16.14
C LYS A 296 5.15 11.38 16.24
N CYS A 297 4.73 12.32 15.40
CA CYS A 297 3.35 12.84 15.45
C CYS A 297 2.30 11.75 15.20
N LEU A 298 2.52 10.82 14.26
CA LEU A 298 1.59 9.73 13.99
C LEU A 298 1.65 8.64 15.08
N VAL A 299 2.80 8.46 15.72
CA VAL A 299 2.96 7.56 16.86
C VAL A 299 2.20 8.09 18.08
N PHE A 300 2.26 9.38 18.39
CA PHE A 300 1.71 9.89 19.66
C PHE A 300 0.31 10.50 19.57
N LEU A 301 -0.17 10.91 18.39
CA LEU A 301 -1.55 11.37 18.23
C LEU A 301 -2.61 10.37 18.72
N PRO A 302 -2.44 9.04 18.53
CA PRO A 302 -3.39 8.06 19.05
C PRO A 302 -3.59 8.05 20.57
N LEU A 303 -2.57 8.42 21.36
CA LEU A 303 -2.71 8.57 22.82
C LEU A 303 -3.73 9.64 23.21
N PHE A 304 -4.05 10.57 22.29
CA PHE A 304 -5.03 11.62 22.51
C PHE A 304 -6.31 11.40 21.68
N SER A 305 -6.43 10.26 21.01
CA SER A 305 -7.57 9.91 20.17
C SER A 305 -8.73 9.37 20.99
N HIS A 306 -9.96 9.57 20.51
CA HIS A 306 -11.15 8.93 21.08
C HIS A 306 -11.38 7.52 20.53
N SER A 307 -10.57 7.08 19.57
CA SER A 307 -10.69 5.79 18.91
C SER A 307 -9.74 4.76 19.53
N LEU A 308 -10.31 3.70 20.13
CA LEU A 308 -9.55 2.56 20.63
C LEU A 308 -8.70 1.93 19.53
N ARG A 309 -9.23 1.92 18.30
CA ARG A 309 -8.58 1.37 17.14
C ARG A 309 -7.27 2.08 16.82
N ASN A 310 -7.20 3.41 16.98
CA ASN A 310 -5.97 4.16 16.73
C ASN A 310 -4.87 3.77 17.72
N VAL A 311 -5.20 3.69 19.01
CA VAL A 311 -4.26 3.24 20.05
C VAL A 311 -3.79 1.82 19.75
N SER A 312 -4.73 0.91 19.45
CA SER A 312 -4.40 -0.48 19.13
C SER A 312 -3.50 -0.61 17.90
N LEU A 313 -3.76 0.15 16.83
CA LEU A 313 -2.96 0.10 15.61
C LEU A 313 -1.51 0.54 15.86
N VAL A 314 -1.27 1.61 16.62
CA VAL A 314 0.11 1.98 16.96
C VAL A 314 0.78 0.94 17.84
N CYS A 315 0.09 0.36 18.84
CA CYS A 315 0.68 -0.73 19.61
C CYS A 315 1.08 -1.92 18.72
N PHE A 316 0.26 -2.28 17.73
CA PHE A 316 0.61 -3.32 16.75
C PHE A 316 1.81 -2.94 15.89
N ILE A 317 1.92 -1.68 15.48
CA ILE A 317 3.07 -1.21 14.70
C ILE A 317 4.36 -1.24 15.55
N LEU A 318 4.31 -0.77 16.80
CA LEU A 318 5.45 -0.81 17.72
C LEU A 318 5.88 -2.26 18.01
N ASP A 319 4.94 -3.17 18.25
CA ASP A 319 5.20 -4.61 18.43
C ASP A 319 5.90 -5.20 17.18
N ARG A 320 5.47 -4.78 15.97
CA ARG A 320 6.10 -5.22 14.74
C ARG A 320 7.52 -4.69 14.59
N TYR A 321 7.77 -3.43 14.92
CA TYR A 321 9.14 -2.92 14.94
C TYR A 321 10.04 -3.65 15.93
N LYS A 322 9.53 -4.05 17.10
CA LYS A 322 10.27 -4.89 18.06
C LYS A 322 10.62 -6.25 17.47
N GLN A 323 9.74 -6.84 16.68
CA GLN A 323 10.06 -8.06 15.94
C GLN A 323 11.19 -7.81 14.92
N TYR A 324 11.20 -6.65 14.26
CA TYR A 324 12.27 -6.29 13.30
C TYR A 324 13.62 -6.07 13.96
N GLN A 325 13.65 -5.56 15.19
CA GLN A 325 14.87 -5.39 15.96
C GLN A 325 15.58 -6.72 16.21
N THR A 326 14.84 -7.83 16.25
CA THR A 326 15.42 -9.19 16.37
C THR A 326 15.95 -9.75 15.04
N SER A 327 15.68 -9.07 13.92
CA SER A 327 16.16 -9.48 12.60
C SER A 327 17.61 -9.05 12.40
N GLU A 328 18.51 -10.03 12.24
CA GLU A 328 19.93 -9.80 11.96
C GLU A 328 20.17 -8.94 10.72
N ARG A 329 19.23 -8.93 9.76
CA ARG A 329 19.32 -8.16 8.52
C ARG A 329 19.13 -6.65 8.72
N LEU A 330 18.30 -6.28 9.70
CA LEU A 330 17.89 -4.90 9.91
C LEU A 330 18.68 -4.24 11.02
N TYR A 331 19.02 -4.98 12.09
CA TYR A 331 19.63 -4.41 13.30
C TYR A 331 20.87 -3.55 13.03
N GLY A 332 21.80 -4.04 12.21
CA GLY A 332 23.02 -3.29 11.87
C GLY A 332 22.82 -2.13 10.89
N LEU A 333 21.66 -2.04 10.22
CA LEU A 333 21.36 -0.99 9.25
C LEU A 333 20.55 0.17 9.85
N TYR A 334 19.83 -0.08 10.95
CA TYR A 334 18.80 0.82 11.49
C TYR A 334 18.89 0.98 13.02
N GLU A 335 20.10 1.00 13.58
CA GLU A 335 20.32 1.05 15.03
C GLU A 335 19.73 2.32 15.66
N GLU A 336 19.88 3.47 15.00
CA GLU A 336 19.32 4.76 15.47
C GLU A 336 17.78 4.72 15.48
N GLU A 337 17.18 4.16 14.45
CA GLU A 337 15.75 3.98 14.34
C GLU A 337 15.21 3.02 15.41
N PHE A 338 15.90 1.93 15.71
CA PHE A 338 15.51 1.01 16.78
C PHE A 338 15.61 1.66 18.16
N ASN A 339 16.65 2.44 18.44
CA ASN A 339 16.73 3.22 19.67
C ASN A 339 15.54 4.19 19.81
N LEU A 340 15.12 4.81 18.70
CA LEU A 340 13.95 5.68 18.66
C LEU A 340 12.64 4.91 18.91
N ILE A 341 12.48 3.71 18.34
CA ILE A 341 11.33 2.81 18.57
C ILE A 341 11.28 2.38 20.04
N ASP A 342 12.42 2.13 20.66
CA ASP A 342 12.53 1.76 22.08
C ASP A 342 12.00 2.90 22.95
N GLY A 343 12.39 4.14 22.64
CA GLY A 343 11.84 5.34 23.27
C GLY A 343 10.33 5.47 23.09
N TYR A 344 9.81 5.23 21.88
CA TYR A 344 8.36 5.25 21.62
C TYR A 344 7.60 4.21 22.43
N THR A 345 8.17 3.00 22.54
CA THR A 345 7.56 1.89 23.27
C THR A 345 7.52 2.20 24.76
N GLU A 346 8.62 2.72 25.30
CA GLU A 346 8.71 3.10 26.71
C GLU A 346 7.74 4.24 27.05
N ASP A 347 7.59 5.24 26.17
CA ASP A 347 6.60 6.30 26.33
C ASP A 347 5.18 5.74 26.37
N TYR A 348 4.83 4.83 25.46
CA TYR A 348 3.51 4.19 25.46
C TYR A 348 3.23 3.42 26.76
N ILE A 349 4.24 2.71 27.28
CA ILE A 349 4.16 2.02 28.57
C ILE A 349 3.98 3.04 29.71
N ASN A 350 4.73 4.14 29.69
CA ASN A 350 4.66 5.18 30.71
C ASN A 350 3.30 5.89 30.73
N PHE A 351 2.75 6.24 29.56
CA PHE A 351 1.45 6.91 29.45
C PHE A 351 0.31 5.97 29.80
N LEU A 352 0.24 4.82 29.14
CA LEU A 352 -0.93 3.97 29.26
C LEU A 352 -0.88 3.18 30.58
N TRP A 353 0.25 2.54 30.93
CA TRP A 353 0.30 1.53 31.98
C TRP A 353 0.85 2.05 33.31
N ARG A 354 1.94 2.84 33.29
CA ARG A 354 2.53 3.35 34.54
C ARG A 354 1.87 4.63 35.04
N GLY A 355 1.24 5.40 34.14
CA GLY A 355 0.66 6.70 34.46
C GLY A 355 1.73 7.69 34.93
N THR A 356 2.91 7.67 34.32
CA THR A 356 4.01 8.59 34.61
C THR A 356 4.52 9.33 33.37
N GLY A 357 3.85 9.21 32.21
CA GLY A 357 4.33 9.79 30.95
C GLY A 357 4.54 11.32 30.99
N TRP A 358 3.76 12.07 31.77
CA TRP A 358 3.98 13.51 32.00
C TRP A 358 4.98 13.78 33.12
N SER A 359 4.94 13.01 34.21
CA SER A 359 5.86 13.15 35.35
C SER A 359 7.31 12.82 34.97
N ASP A 360 7.52 11.81 34.14
CA ASP A 360 8.82 11.34 33.63
C ASP A 360 9.12 11.86 32.21
N ARG A 361 8.47 12.96 31.78
CA ARG A 361 8.57 13.47 30.41
C ARG A 361 9.99 13.75 29.92
N SER A 362 10.94 13.99 30.82
CA SER A 362 12.35 14.22 30.48
C SER A 362 13.11 12.97 30.04
N LYS A 363 12.54 11.77 30.29
CA LYS A 363 13.11 10.48 29.90
C LYS A 363 12.52 9.93 28.59
N GLY A 364 11.50 10.59 28.05
CA GLY A 364 10.75 10.11 26.88
C GLY A 364 11.26 10.64 25.54
N GLU A 365 10.49 10.39 24.49
CA GLU A 365 10.69 10.91 23.14
C GLU A 365 9.63 11.95 22.74
N VAL A 366 8.42 11.86 23.29
CA VAL A 366 7.29 12.76 22.95
C VAL A 366 7.50 14.18 23.49
N LEU A 367 7.76 14.25 24.79
CA LEU A 367 7.56 15.45 25.58
C LEU A 367 8.87 16.05 26.08
N THR A 368 10.01 15.42 25.78
CA THR A 368 11.33 15.88 26.24
C THR A 368 11.67 17.29 25.79
N ASN A 369 11.17 17.68 24.60
CA ASN A 369 11.35 19.02 24.05
C ASN A 369 10.08 19.89 24.12
N ALA A 370 9.00 19.42 24.76
CA ALA A 370 7.78 20.20 24.89
C ALA A 370 8.00 21.30 25.95
N PRO A 371 7.79 22.59 25.61
CA PRO A 371 7.90 23.67 26.59
C PRO A 371 6.95 23.39 27.76
N GLU A 372 7.46 23.48 28.99
CA GLU A 372 6.65 23.24 30.19
C GLU A 372 5.41 24.14 30.24
N GLU A 373 5.56 25.38 29.77
CA GLU A 373 4.45 26.34 29.65
C GLU A 373 3.37 25.88 28.65
N ASP A 374 3.74 25.26 27.53
CA ASP A 374 2.76 24.80 26.53
C ASP A 374 2.07 23.49 26.95
N ALA A 375 2.79 22.63 27.67
CA ALA A 375 2.25 21.39 28.25
C ALA A 375 1.25 21.65 29.40
N LEU A 376 1.48 22.70 30.19
CA LEU A 376 0.73 23.00 31.42
C LEU A 376 -0.14 24.26 31.34
N ARG A 377 -0.33 24.85 30.14
CA ARG A 377 -1.23 26.00 29.93
C ARG A 377 -2.69 25.74 30.33
N GLY A 378 -3.06 24.49 30.64
CA GLY A 378 -4.36 24.12 31.22
C GLY A 378 -4.38 24.17 32.76
N ARG A 379 -5.59 24.25 33.35
CA ARG A 379 -5.81 24.17 34.81
C ARG A 379 -5.52 22.77 35.40
N TYR A 380 -4.81 21.92 34.69
CA TYR A 380 -4.60 20.52 35.06
C TYR A 380 -3.22 20.34 35.71
N SER A 381 -3.17 19.63 36.83
CA SER A 381 -1.89 19.21 37.39
C SER A 381 -1.27 18.08 36.56
N VAL A 382 0.06 17.94 36.61
CA VAL A 382 0.79 16.84 35.95
C VAL A 382 0.18 15.47 36.30
N THR A 383 -0.14 15.24 37.58
CA THR A 383 -0.79 14.02 38.05
C THR A 383 -2.17 13.78 37.45
N GLN A 384 -2.93 14.84 37.16
CA GLN A 384 -4.24 14.70 36.48
C GLN A 384 -4.05 14.29 35.01
N LEU A 385 -3.05 14.87 34.33
CA LEU A 385 -2.73 14.51 32.96
C LEU A 385 -2.25 13.06 32.86
N ASP A 386 -1.34 12.64 33.73
CA ASP A 386 -0.90 11.25 33.86
C ASP A 386 -2.06 10.27 34.04
N ARG A 387 -2.98 10.58 34.95
CA ARG A 387 -4.17 9.76 35.19
C ARG A 387 -5.11 9.70 33.99
N SER A 388 -5.18 10.75 33.18
CA SER A 388 -6.10 10.86 32.04
C SER A 388 -5.71 9.98 30.85
N LEU A 389 -4.41 9.75 30.65
CA LEU A 389 -3.89 8.89 29.57
C LEU A 389 -3.68 7.44 30.01
N HIS A 390 -3.68 7.18 31.31
CA HIS A 390 -3.64 5.83 31.85
C HIS A 390 -4.83 4.99 31.37
N VAL A 391 -4.62 3.70 31.06
CA VAL A 391 -5.60 2.77 30.44
C VAL A 391 -6.95 2.72 31.15
N ARG A 392 -6.96 2.92 32.47
CA ARG A 392 -8.18 2.92 33.30
C ARG A 392 -9.05 4.16 33.11
N SER A 393 -8.47 5.27 32.65
CA SER A 393 -9.17 6.54 32.49
C SER A 393 -9.11 7.07 31.05
N HIS A 394 -8.30 6.44 30.19
CA HIS A 394 -8.12 6.85 28.81
C HIS A 394 -9.47 6.82 28.09
N VAL A 395 -9.84 7.96 27.49
CA VAL A 395 -11.18 8.19 26.93
C VAL A 395 -11.60 7.12 25.91
N ALA A 396 -10.66 6.63 25.11
CA ALA A 396 -10.93 5.57 24.14
C ALA A 396 -11.10 4.16 24.74
N ILE A 397 -10.60 3.92 25.95
CA ILE A 397 -10.46 2.57 26.54
C ILE A 397 -11.42 2.37 27.73
N VAL A 398 -11.72 3.44 28.48
CA VAL A 398 -12.41 3.37 29.78
C VAL A 398 -13.71 2.58 29.76
N THR A 399 -14.55 2.74 28.73
CA THR A 399 -15.82 2.01 28.62
C THR A 399 -15.60 0.51 28.44
N LEU A 400 -14.64 0.12 27.59
CA LEU A 400 -14.29 -1.28 27.38
C LEU A 400 -13.63 -1.88 28.62
N ALA A 401 -12.70 -1.16 29.24
CA ALA A 401 -12.06 -1.60 30.48
C ALA A 401 -13.10 -1.82 31.59
N HIS A 402 -14.07 -0.91 31.73
CA HIS A 402 -15.15 -1.06 32.71
C HIS A 402 -16.01 -2.29 32.45
N GLN A 403 -16.37 -2.54 31.17
CA GLN A 403 -17.13 -3.71 30.78
C GLN A 403 -16.35 -5.00 31.09
N ILE A 404 -15.07 -5.07 30.74
CA ILE A 404 -14.20 -6.22 31.02
C ILE A 404 -14.09 -6.48 32.53
N MET A 405 -13.85 -5.43 33.33
CA MET A 405 -13.76 -5.57 34.81
C MET A 405 -15.07 -6.10 35.39
N LYS A 406 -16.21 -5.60 34.89
CA LYS A 406 -17.53 -6.06 35.30
C LYS A 406 -17.75 -7.53 34.96
N ASP A 407 -17.39 -7.94 33.75
CA ASP A 407 -17.55 -9.32 33.28
C ASP A 407 -16.67 -10.31 34.05
N LEU A 408 -15.53 -9.84 34.56
CA LEU A 408 -14.62 -10.63 35.40
C LEU A 408 -14.94 -10.60 36.89
N GLY A 409 -15.93 -9.81 37.32
CA GLY A 409 -16.28 -9.65 38.73
C GLY A 409 -15.19 -8.96 39.57
N VAL A 410 -14.23 -8.27 38.94
CA VAL A 410 -13.15 -7.56 39.62
C VAL A 410 -13.69 -6.26 40.20
N THR A 411 -13.58 -6.08 41.52
CA THR A 411 -14.01 -4.83 42.15
C THR A 411 -12.91 -3.78 42.08
N LYS A 412 -13.27 -2.50 42.27
CA LYS A 412 -12.34 -1.37 42.17
C LYS A 412 -11.14 -1.45 43.14
N ALA A 413 -11.25 -2.28 44.19
CA ALA A 413 -10.23 -2.47 45.21
C ALA A 413 -9.13 -3.47 44.83
N ASP A 414 -9.39 -4.40 43.91
CA ASP A 414 -8.50 -5.53 43.59
C ASP A 414 -7.46 -5.20 42.50
N LEU A 415 -7.49 -3.96 42.00
CA LEU A 415 -6.85 -3.58 40.74
C LEU A 415 -5.37 -3.21 40.84
N THR A 416 -4.71 -3.17 42.00
CA THR A 416 -3.33 -2.63 42.04
C THR A 416 -2.28 -3.53 41.39
N ASP A 417 -2.46 -4.86 41.36
CA ASP A 417 -1.41 -5.79 40.87
C ASP A 417 -1.84 -6.77 39.75
N GLU A 418 -3.12 -7.13 39.58
CA GLU A 418 -3.54 -8.21 38.65
C GLU A 418 -3.82 -7.76 37.18
N VAL A 419 -3.82 -6.46 36.91
CA VAL A 419 -4.23 -5.90 35.60
C VAL A 419 -3.25 -6.21 34.47
N SER A 420 -1.96 -6.37 34.79
CA SER A 420 -0.90 -6.68 33.82
C SER A 420 -1.11 -8.04 33.13
N THR A 421 -1.56 -9.05 33.89
CA THR A 421 -1.82 -10.41 33.41
C THR A 421 -3.09 -10.47 32.55
N LEU A 422 -4.09 -9.67 32.91
CA LEU A 422 -5.36 -9.58 32.20
C LEU A 422 -5.23 -8.92 30.82
N PHE A 423 -4.45 -7.85 30.70
CA PHE A 423 -4.20 -7.21 29.41
C PHE A 423 -3.25 -8.01 28.51
N PHE A 424 -2.30 -8.77 29.08
CA PHE A 424 -1.52 -9.74 28.31
C PHE A 424 -2.43 -10.80 27.66
N THR A 425 -3.40 -11.32 28.41
CA THR A 425 -4.42 -12.26 27.90
C THR A 425 -5.32 -11.60 26.84
N PHE A 426 -5.70 -10.34 27.03
CA PHE A 426 -6.47 -9.55 26.06
C PHE A 426 -5.69 -9.29 24.75
N SER A 427 -4.37 -9.06 24.82
CA SER A 427 -3.52 -8.92 23.63
C SER A 427 -3.45 -10.22 22.81
N GLN A 428 -3.54 -11.39 23.46
CA GLN A 428 -3.67 -12.67 22.77
C GLN A 428 -5.05 -12.88 22.15
N HIS A 429 -6.12 -12.39 22.80
CA HIS A 429 -7.49 -12.43 22.26
C HIS A 429 -7.73 -11.42 21.12
N LEU A 430 -7.01 -10.30 21.07
CA LEU A 430 -7.04 -9.38 19.92
C LEU A 430 -6.22 -9.89 18.72
N ARG A 431 -5.32 -10.87 18.95
CA ARG A 431 -4.54 -11.54 17.90
C ARG A 431 -5.28 -12.74 17.28
N ALA A 432 -6.37 -13.21 17.89
CA ALA A 432 -7.28 -14.26 17.41
C ALA A 432 -8.62 -13.63 16.97
#